data_AF-G9IHR1-F1
#
_entry.id   AF-G9IHR1-F1
#
_cell.length_a   1.000
_cell.length_b   1.000
_cell.length_c   1.000
_cell.angle_alpha   90.00
_cell.angle_beta   90.00
_cell.angle_gamma   90.00
#
_symmetry.space_group_name_H-M   'P 1'
#
loop_
_entity.id
_entity.type
_entity.pdbx_description
1 polymer ?
#
loop_
_entity_poly.entity_id
_entity_poly.type
_entity_poly.pdbx_seq_one_letter_code
_entity_poly.pdbx_strand_id
1 'polypeptide(L)'
;FFVLHFTFPFIALCIVFIHIFFLHLQGSTNPLGYDTALKIPFYPNLLSLDIKGFNNVLVLFLAQSLFGILPLSHPDNAITVDRYA
;
A
#
# COMPACT_ATOMS: atom_id res chain seq x y z
N PHE A 1 17.15 7.29 14.88
CA PHE A 1 16.24 7.20 13.73
C PHE A 1 16.34 5.85 13.02
N PHE A 2 17.54 5.39 12.61
CA PHE A 2 17.72 4.10 11.90
C PHE A 2 17.06 2.88 12.57
N VAL A 3 17.36 2.62 13.85
CA VAL A 3 16.77 1.46 14.58
C VAL A 3 15.25 1.52 14.63
N LEU A 4 14.68 2.72 14.82
CA LEU A 4 13.23 2.92 14.81
C LEU A 4 12.65 2.70 13.40
N HIS A 5 13.23 3.30 12.37
CA HIS A 5 12.81 3.14 10.97
C HIS A 5 12.86 1.67 10.51
N PHE A 6 13.87 0.92 10.95
CA PHE A 6 13.96 -0.51 10.66
C PHE A 6 12.88 -1.32 11.39
N THR A 7 12.58 -0.98 12.65
CA THR A 7 11.65 -1.76 13.49
C THR A 7 10.18 -1.51 13.13
N PHE A 8 9.81 -0.27 12.79
CA PHE A 8 8.42 0.10 12.55
C PHE A 8 7.70 -0.66 11.42
N PRO A 9 8.32 -0.98 10.26
CA PRO A 9 7.70 -1.80 9.23
C PRO A 9 7.22 -3.17 9.72
N PHE A 10 7.95 -3.81 10.64
CA PHE A 10 7.54 -5.10 11.22
C PHE A 10 6.37 -4.95 12.19
N ILE A 11 6.37 -3.88 13.00
CA ILE A 11 5.24 -3.55 13.87
C ILE A 11 3.99 -3.29 13.01
N ALA A 12 4.13 -2.55 11.91
CA ALA A 12 3.04 -2.29 10.96
C ALA A 12 2.51 -3.60 10.33
N LEU A 13 3.39 -4.54 9.96
CA LEU A 13 3.00 -5.86 9.47
C LEU A 13 2.13 -6.62 10.51
N CYS A 14 2.51 -6.61 11.78
CA CYS A 14 1.71 -7.22 12.85
C CYS A 14 0.31 -6.56 12.96
N ILE A 15 0.24 -5.23 12.85
CA ILE A 15 -1.03 -4.50 12.85
C ILE A 15 -1.88 -4.88 11.63
N VAL A 16 -1.28 -5.04 10.44
CA VAL A 16 -1.98 -5.48 9.23
C VAL A 16 -2.61 -6.86 9.43
N PHE A 17 -1.90 -7.82 10.06
CA PHE A 17 -2.49 -9.13 10.36
C PHE A 17 -3.67 -9.04 11.32
N ILE A 18 -3.56 -8.26 12.39
CA ILE A 18 -4.66 -8.05 13.35
C ILE A 18 -5.86 -7.40 12.63
N HIS A 19 -5.60 -6.41 11.78
CA HIS A 19 -6.63 -5.74 10.99
C HIS A 19 -7.34 -6.71 10.04
N ILE A 20 -6.59 -7.50 9.27
CA ILE A 20 -7.14 -8.50 8.35
C ILE A 20 -7.92 -9.58 9.11
N PHE A 21 -7.45 -10.00 10.29
CA PHE A 21 -8.15 -10.97 11.13
C PHE A 21 -9.55 -10.50 11.50
N PHE A 22 -9.69 -9.27 12.00
CA PHE A 22 -11.01 -8.72 12.29
C PHE A 22 -11.84 -8.57 11.01
N LEU A 23 -11.26 -8.06 9.92
CA LEU A 23 -11.97 -7.97 8.64
C LEU A 23 -12.52 -9.32 8.15
N HIS A 24 -11.84 -10.45 8.44
CA HIS A 24 -12.36 -11.78 8.13
C HIS A 24 -13.53 -12.21 9.02
N LEU A 25 -13.62 -11.72 10.26
CA LEU A 25 -14.74 -12.03 11.15
C LEU A 25 -16.04 -11.32 10.74
N GLN A 26 -15.95 -10.04 10.36
CA GLN A 26 -17.14 -9.27 9.91
C GLN A 26 -17.41 -9.38 8.40
N GLY A 27 -16.38 -9.60 7.59
CA GLY A 27 -16.45 -9.50 6.13
C GLY A 27 -16.36 -8.06 5.62
N SER A 28 -16.17 -7.90 4.31
CA SER A 28 -16.14 -6.59 3.65
C SER A 28 -17.53 -5.99 3.52
N THR A 29 -17.63 -4.66 3.64
CA THR A 29 -18.82 -3.90 3.23
C THR A 29 -18.92 -3.81 1.70
N ASN A 30 -20.06 -3.37 1.18
CA ASN A 30 -20.26 -3.13 -0.25
C ASN A 30 -20.77 -1.70 -0.49
N PRO A 31 -20.70 -1.18 -1.72
CA PRO A 31 -21.03 0.23 -2.03
C PRO A 31 -22.46 0.65 -1.68
N LEU A 32 -23.39 -0.29 -1.59
CA LEU A 32 -24.78 -0.01 -1.23
C LEU A 32 -24.98 0.17 0.27
N GLY A 33 -23.99 -0.21 1.10
CA GLY A 33 -24.00 0.03 2.54
C GLY A 33 -24.92 -0.89 3.36
N TYR A 34 -25.58 -1.86 2.74
CA TYR A 34 -26.41 -2.87 3.42
C TYR A 34 -25.97 -4.29 3.05
N ASP A 35 -26.21 -5.26 3.94
CA ASP A 35 -25.81 -6.65 3.70
C ASP A 35 -26.67 -7.29 2.59
N THR A 36 -26.02 -8.08 1.73
CA THR A 36 -26.69 -8.77 0.63
C THR A 36 -26.23 -10.23 0.58
N ALA A 37 -27.13 -11.13 0.20
CA ALA A 37 -26.81 -12.55 0.04
C ALA A 37 -25.92 -12.84 -1.20
N LEU A 38 -25.61 -11.83 -2.02
CA LEU A 38 -24.90 -11.97 -3.29
C LEU A 38 -23.37 -11.97 -3.10
N LYS A 39 -22.84 -13.01 -2.44
CA LYS A 39 -21.40 -13.18 -2.27
C LYS A 39 -20.80 -14.03 -3.39
N ILE A 40 -19.69 -13.57 -3.96
CA ILE A 40 -18.87 -14.33 -4.91
C ILE A 40 -17.58 -14.82 -4.23
N PRO A 41 -17.00 -15.95 -4.66
CA PRO A 41 -15.75 -16.42 -4.08
C PRO A 41 -14.59 -15.47 -4.45
N PHE A 42 -13.63 -15.32 -3.53
CA PHE A 42 -12.44 -14.49 -3.74
C PHE A 42 -11.60 -14.98 -4.92
N TYR A 43 -11.35 -16.28 -4.99
CA TYR A 43 -10.73 -16.92 -6.15
C TYR A 43 -11.80 -17.51 -7.07
N PRO A 44 -11.74 -17.30 -8.40
CA PRO A 44 -10.72 -16.54 -9.13
C PRO A 44 -11.02 -15.03 -9.26
N ASN A 45 -12.24 -14.61 -8.90
CA ASN A 45 -12.80 -13.32 -9.29
C ASN A 45 -12.01 -12.12 -8.74
N LEU A 46 -12.03 -11.92 -7.43
CA LEU A 46 -11.39 -10.77 -6.79
C LEU A 46 -9.86 -10.83 -6.94
N LEU A 47 -9.26 -12.02 -6.85
CA LEU A 47 -7.82 -12.17 -7.09
C LEU A 47 -7.40 -11.68 -8.48
N SER A 48 -8.19 -11.97 -9.52
CA SER A 48 -7.88 -11.51 -10.88
C SER A 48 -7.94 -9.98 -11.01
N LEU A 49 -8.87 -9.34 -10.29
CA LEU A 49 -8.99 -7.88 -10.23
C LEU A 49 -7.82 -7.25 -9.47
N ASP A 50 -7.39 -7.87 -8.37
CA ASP A 50 -6.22 -7.42 -7.60
C ASP A 50 -4.94 -7.47 -8.44
N ILE A 51 -4.72 -8.54 -9.21
CA ILE A 51 -3.57 -8.66 -10.11
C ILE A 51 -3.58 -7.56 -11.18
N LYS A 52 -4.75 -7.28 -11.77
CA LYS A 52 -4.89 -6.18 -12.74
C LYS A 52 -4.59 -4.83 -12.10
N GLY A 53 -5.09 -4.60 -10.88
CA GLY A 53 -4.82 -3.40 -10.10
C GLY A 53 -3.33 -3.25 -9.78
N PHE A 54 -2.68 -4.32 -9.32
CA PHE A 54 -1.25 -4.36 -9.07
C PHE A 54 -0.44 -4.03 -10.33
N ASN A 55 -0.79 -4.60 -11.48
CA ASN A 55 -0.11 -4.31 -12.74
C ASN A 55 -0.19 -2.82 -13.11
N ASN A 56 -1.35 -2.20 -12.92
CA ASN A 56 -1.51 -0.76 -13.18
C ASN A 56 -0.61 0.08 -12.26
N VAL A 57 -0.57 -0.22 -10.97
CA VAL A 57 0.30 0.48 -10.00
C VAL A 57 1.77 0.25 -10.33
N LEU A 58 2.14 -0.98 -10.71
CA LEU A 58 3.52 -1.32 -11.08
C LEU A 58 3.99 -0.54 -12.31
N VAL A 59 3.14 -0.39 -13.32
CA VAL A 59 3.46 0.43 -14.50
C VAL A 59 3.70 1.89 -14.09
N LEU A 60 2.83 2.46 -13.25
CA LEU A 60 3.01 3.84 -12.76
C LEU A 60 4.29 4.01 -11.95
N PHE A 61 4.58 3.05 -11.06
CA PHE A 61 5.81 3.03 -10.28
C PHE A 61 7.05 2.98 -11.16
N LEU A 62 7.11 2.04 -12.12
CA LEU A 62 8.24 1.92 -13.04
C LEU A 62 8.40 3.15 -13.92
N ALA A 63 7.30 3.73 -14.39
CA ALA A 63 7.33 4.94 -15.19
C ALA A 63 7.92 6.12 -14.39
N GLN A 64 7.50 6.29 -13.13
CA GLN A 64 8.07 7.30 -12.23
C GLN A 64 9.55 7.03 -11.91
N SER A 65 9.94 5.79 -11.62
CA SER A 65 11.32 5.45 -11.26
C SER A 65 12.31 5.57 -12.43
N LEU A 66 11.90 5.20 -13.64
CA LEU A 66 12.78 5.19 -14.82
C LEU A 66 12.84 6.54 -15.52
N PHE A 67 11.72 7.25 -15.61
CA PHE A 67 11.64 8.49 -16.38
C PHE A 67 11.51 9.76 -15.53
N GLY A 68 11.28 9.63 -14.21
CA GLY A 68 11.19 10.77 -13.31
C GLY A 68 10.03 11.71 -13.62
N ILE A 69 8.86 11.17 -13.94
CA ILE A 69 7.69 11.90 -14.47
C ILE A 69 7.28 13.08 -13.55
N LEU A 70 7.37 12.89 -12.23
CA LEU A 70 7.06 13.91 -11.23
C LEU A 70 8.24 14.13 -10.28
N PRO A 71 8.56 15.39 -9.90
CA PRO A 71 9.52 15.65 -8.83
C PRO A 71 8.88 15.35 -7.47
N LEU A 72 9.15 14.16 -6.92
CA LEU A 72 8.63 13.71 -5.61
C LEU A 72 9.59 13.94 -4.44
N SER A 73 10.80 14.44 -4.71
CA SER A 73 11.83 14.73 -3.72
C SER A 73 12.31 16.18 -3.81
N HIS A 74 12.69 16.77 -2.69
CA HIS A 74 13.33 18.08 -2.67
C HIS A 74 14.79 17.98 -3.18
N PRO A 75 15.25 18.86 -4.09
CA PRO A 75 16.61 18.79 -4.64
C PRO A 75 17.70 18.93 -3.57
N ASP A 76 17.44 19.71 -2.51
CA ASP A 76 18.38 19.90 -1.39
C ASP A 76 18.71 18.61 -0.63
N ASN A 77 17.95 17.53 -0.78
CA ASN A 77 18.32 16.24 -0.19
C ASN A 77 19.58 15.64 -0.85
N ALA A 78 20.07 16.20 -1.97
CA ALA A 78 21.32 15.83 -2.61
C ALA A 78 22.55 16.56 -2.03
N ILE A 79 22.36 17.63 -1.24
CA ILE A 79 23.47 18.32 -0.57
C ILE A 79 23.73 17.73 0.81
N THR A 80 24.98 17.79 1.27
CA THR A 80 25.36 17.36 2.61
C THR A 80 24.72 18.26 3.66
N VAL A 81 24.30 17.69 4.78
CA VAL A 81 23.73 18.49 5.87
C VAL A 81 24.79 19.45 6.43
N ASP A 82 24.46 20.74 6.44
CA ASP A 82 25.20 21.74 7.20
C ASP A 82 24.63 21.79 8.62
N ARG A 83 25.51 21.68 9.62
CA ARG A 83 25.12 21.73 11.04
C ARG A 83 25.44 23.08 11.69
N TYR A 84 26.09 23.98 10.97
CA TYR A 84 26.71 25.19 11.51
C TYR A 84 26.22 26.49 10.86
N ALA A 85 25.33 26.40 9.87
CA ALA A 85 24.52 27.53 9.41
C ALA A 85 23.46 27.93 10.44
#